data_AF-A0A557XHT2-F1
#
_entry.id   AF-A0A557XHT2-F1
#
_cell.length_a   1.000
_cell.length_b   1.000
_cell.length_c   1.000
_cell.angle_alpha   90.00
_cell.angle_beta   90.00
_cell.angle_gamma   90.00
#
_symmetry.space_group_name_H-M   'P 1'
#
loop_
_entity.id
_entity.type
_entity.pdbx_description
1 polymer ?
#
loop_
_entity_poly.entity_id
_entity_poly.type
_entity_poly.pdbx_seq_one_letter_code
_entity_poly.pdbx_strand_id
1 'polypeptide(L)' 'MTTMTVKGAWKGWDDKTFVEMTDGSKWKQALYHYAYRPEATVTNDDLMLVDGMSRAVRVRRV' A
#
# COMPACT_ATOMS: atom_id res chain seq x y z
N MET A 1 1.71 11.63 -17.72
CA MET A 1 1.71 11.13 -16.33
C MET A 1 2.25 12.24 -15.45
N THR A 2 1.62 12.48 -14.30
CA THR A 2 2.10 13.48 -13.34
C THR A 2 2.64 12.74 -12.13
N THR A 3 3.90 13.00 -11.78
CA THR A 3 4.53 12.47 -10.57
C THR A 3 4.40 13.49 -9.46
N MET A 4 3.92 13.08 -8.29
CA MET A 4 3.77 13.95 -7.12
C MET A 4 4.61 13.44 -5.95
N THR A 5 5.03 14.35 -5.07
CA THR A 5 5.81 14.02 -3.88
C THR A 5 4.91 14.17 -2.64
N VAL A 6 4.88 13.14 -1.79
CA VAL A 6 4.19 13.20 -0.50
C VAL A 6 4.89 14.21 0.41
N LYS A 7 4.10 15.07 1.06
CA LYS A 7 4.60 16.02 2.05
C LYS A 7 4.80 15.31 3.39
N GLY A 8 6.04 15.23 3.84
CA GLY A 8 6.41 14.60 5.12
C GLY A 8 6.60 13.09 5.02
N ALA A 9 6.48 12.40 6.15
CA ALA A 9 6.73 10.96 6.23
C ALA A 9 5.53 10.14 5.72
N TRP A 10 5.80 9.12 4.92
CA TRP A 10 4.80 8.14 4.49
C TRP A 10 4.59 7.07 5.57
N LYS A 11 3.32 6.81 5.94
CA LYS A 11 2.96 5.83 6.98
C LYS A 11 1.99 4.73 6.51
N GLY A 12 1.61 4.72 5.23
CA GLY A 12 0.60 3.79 4.71
C GLY A 12 -0.78 4.42 4.61
N TRP A 13 -1.75 3.64 4.11
CA TRP A 13 -3.17 3.99 4.07
C TRP A 13 -3.93 3.31 5.22
N ASP A 14 -4.89 4.03 5.81
CA ASP A 14 -5.97 3.53 6.67
C ASP A 14 -7.27 4.28 6.36
N ASP A 15 -8.39 3.88 6.98
CA ASP A 15 -9.72 4.47 6.78
C ASP A 15 -9.80 6.00 7.02
N LYS A 16 -8.82 6.56 7.75
CA LYS A 16 -8.75 7.97 8.15
C LYS A 16 -7.59 8.72 7.46
N THR A 17 -6.78 8.06 6.65
CA THR A 17 -5.57 8.63 6.10
C THR A 17 -5.89 9.67 5.03
N PHE A 18 -5.40 10.90 5.25
CA PHE A 18 -5.28 11.94 4.23
C PHE A 18 -3.81 12.17 3.92
N VAL A 19 -3.46 12.14 2.64
CA VAL A 19 -2.10 12.39 2.15
C VAL A 19 -2.06 13.77 1.52
N GLU A 20 -1.21 14.64 2.07
CA GLU A 20 -0.92 15.94 1.48
C GLU A 20 0.30 15.81 0.56
N MET A 21 0.23 16.39 -0.63
CA MET A 21 1.34 16.48 -1.58
C MET A 21 2.10 17.79 -1.39
N THR A 22 3.31 17.90 -1.93
CA THR A 22 4.14 19.12 -1.83
C THR A 22 3.50 20.36 -2.47
N ASP A 23 2.52 20.18 -3.37
CA ASP A 23 1.74 21.26 -3.97
C ASP A 23 0.51 21.69 -3.15
N GLY A 24 0.28 21.05 -1.99
CA GLY A 24 -0.84 21.34 -1.10
C GLY A 24 -2.12 20.55 -1.39
N SER A 25 -2.18 19.77 -2.47
CA SER A 25 -3.33 18.89 -2.76
C SER A 25 -3.46 17.79 -1.70
N LYS A 26 -4.69 17.38 -1.39
CA LYS A 26 -5.00 16.36 -0.37
C LYS A 26 -5.79 15.22 -0.97
N TRP A 27 -5.37 14.00 -0.67
CA TRP A 27 -5.91 12.77 -1.24
C TRP A 27 -6.32 11.79 -0.15
N LYS A 28 -7.42 11.08 -0.37
CA LYS A 28 -7.91 9.99 0.50
C LYS A 28 -8.10 8.74 -0.35
N GLN A 29 -7.87 7.57 0.25
CA GLN A 29 -8.18 6.30 -0.37
C GLN A 29 -9.68 6.23 -0.72
N ALA A 30 -9.99 5.94 -1.98
CA ALA A 30 -11.37 5.82 -2.47
C ALA A 30 -11.90 4.38 -2.43
N LEU A 31 -11.01 3.38 -2.56
CA LEU A 31 -11.38 1.97 -2.64
C LEU A 31 -10.55 1.16 -1.63
N TYR A 32 -11.27 0.41 -0.79
CA TYR A 32 -10.71 -0.60 0.09
C TYR A 32 -10.85 -1.97 -0.59
N HIS A 33 -9.74 -2.71 -0.71
CA HIS A 33 -9.76 -4.07 -1.25
C HIS A 33 -9.76 -5.07 -0.10
N TYR A 34 -10.89 -5.76 0.07
CA TYR A 34 -11.07 -6.83 1.05
C TYR A 34 -11.20 -8.18 0.34
N ALA A 35 -10.49 -9.19 0.85
CA ALA A 35 -10.65 -10.58 0.43
C ALA A 35 -10.67 -11.48 1.66
N TYR A 36 -11.59 -12.45 1.69
CA TYR A 36 -11.65 -13.45 2.76
C TYR A 36 -10.80 -14.67 2.39
N ARG A 37 -9.77 -14.96 3.20
CA ARG A 37 -8.79 -16.05 2.98
C ARG A 37 -8.19 -16.07 1.56
N PRO A 38 -7.61 -14.95 1.09
CA PRO A 38 -6.93 -14.94 -0.21
C PRO A 38 -5.75 -15.91 -0.19
N GLU A 39 -5.47 -16.50 -1.35
CA GLU A 39 -4.23 -17.24 -1.54
C GLU A 39 -3.02 -16.29 -1.43
N ALA A 40 -1.89 -16.80 -0.95
CA ALA A 40 -0.66 -16.04 -0.86
C ALA A 40 0.54 -16.92 -1.19
N THR A 41 1.49 -16.35 -1.94
CA THR A 41 2.76 -17.00 -2.28
C THR A 41 3.89 -16.28 -1.55
N VAL A 42 4.74 -17.05 -0.86
CA VAL A 42 5.98 -16.54 -0.24
C VAL A 42 7.17 -17.03 -1.05
N THR A 43 8.02 -16.11 -1.48
CA THR A 43 9.24 -16.42 -2.24
C THR A 43 10.42 -16.70 -1.31
N ASN A 44 11.51 -17.24 -1.87
CA ASN A 44 12.77 -17.45 -1.15
C ASN A 44 13.45 -16.13 -0.72
N ASP A 45 13.06 -14.99 -1.30
CA ASP A 45 13.57 -13.65 -0.97
C ASP A 45 12.69 -12.93 0.05
N ASP A 46 12.00 -13.68 0.92
CA ASP A 46 10.98 -13.23 1.88
C ASP A 46 10.02 -12.16 1.32
N LEU A 47 9.55 -12.34 0.08
CA LEU A 47 8.48 -11.52 -0.48
C LEU A 47 7.17 -12.31 -0.41
N MET A 48 6.11 -11.66 0.05
CA MET A 48 4.76 -12.21 0.04
C MET A 48 3.91 -11.47 -0.99
N LEU A 49 3.30 -12.21 -1.91
CA LEU A 49 2.27 -11.71 -2.82
C LEU A 49 0.93 -12.35 -2.42
N VAL A 50 -0.02 -11.51 -2.03
CA VAL A 50 -1.40 -11.93 -1.75
C VAL A 50 -2.22 -11.73 -3.02
N ASP A 51 -3.11 -12.68 -3.33
CA ASP A 51 -4.03 -12.57 -4.46
C ASP A 51 -4.81 -11.24 -4.42
N GLY A 52 -4.96 -10.60 -5.58
CA GLY A 52 -5.53 -9.24 -5.71
C GLY A 52 -4.55 -8.07 -5.44
N MET A 53 -3.33 -8.31 -4.95
CA MET A 53 -2.32 -7.25 -4.81
C MET A 53 -1.53 -7.02 -6.09
N SER A 54 -1.24 -5.76 -6.41
CA SER A 54 -0.45 -5.39 -7.59
C SER A 54 1.07 -5.57 -7.41
N ARG A 55 1.54 -5.83 -6.18
CA ARG A 55 2.95 -6.04 -5.88
C ARG A 55 3.16 -6.90 -4.62
N ALA A 56 4.29 -7.61 -4.59
CA ALA A 56 4.73 -8.33 -3.39
C ALA A 56 5.32 -7.36 -2.34
N VAL A 57 5.25 -7.75 -1.06
CA VAL A 57 5.76 -6.98 0.09
C VAL A 57 6.78 -7.82 0.85
N ARG A 58 7.87 -7.20 1.33
CA ARG A 58 8.88 -7.87 2.15
C ARG A 58 8.27 -8.27 3.50
N VAL A 59 8.45 -9.53 3.88
CA VAL A 59 7.98 -10.12 5.13
C VAL A 59 9.14 -10.70 5.91
N ARG A 60 8.88 -11.07 7.17
CA ARG A 60 9.83 -11.81 8.01
C ARG A 60 9.04 -12.79 8.85
N ARG A 61 9.48 -14.05 8.90
CA ARG A 61 8.91 -15.07 9.79
C ARG A 61 9.21 -14.70 11.25
N VAL A 62 8.21 -14.82 12.13
CA VAL A 62 8.31 -14.57 13.57
C VAL A 62 8.16 -15.86 14.36
#